data_AF-A0A1H5I1X8-F1
#
_entry.id   AF-A0A1H5I1X8-F1
#
_cell.length_a   1.000
_cell.length_b   1.000
_cell.length_c   1.000
_cell.angle_alpha   90.00
_cell.angle_beta   90.00
_cell.angle_gamma   90.00
#
_symmetry.space_group_name_H-M   'P 1'
#
loop_
_entity.id
_entity.type
_entity.pdbx_description
1 polymer ?
#
loop_
_entity_poly.entity_id
_entity_poly.type
_entity_poly.pdbx_seq_one_letter_code
_entity_poly.pdbx_strand_id
1 'polypeptide(L)'
;MTPLRPHGPDSGVSAVGNQPGMIDSVVRGGAAGAAGTTVLNAVTYADMAVRGRPSSRAPAEVAEKIAQDTGHPVAGAGETRDNRLSGLGALSGIAVGCGMGVAVSLMRQAGLRMPWWLGGVVTGGLAMAATDLPMARLGVSDPRTWSAKDWVSDVIPHVVYGLVTYGIVTASDHRT
;
A
#
# COMPACT_ATOMS: atom_id res chain seq x y z
N MET A 1 -27.76 -62.22 22.64
CA MET A 1 -26.60 -61.59 23.30
C MET A 1 -26.01 -60.60 22.33
N THR A 2 -26.25 -59.31 22.54
CA THR A 2 -25.79 -58.21 21.69
C THR A 2 -24.61 -57.56 22.39
N PRO A 3 -23.42 -57.40 21.77
CA PRO A 3 -22.32 -56.73 22.44
C PRO A 3 -22.54 -55.20 22.38
N LEU A 4 -22.50 -54.57 23.55
CA LEU A 4 -22.54 -53.13 23.73
C LEU A 4 -21.23 -52.52 23.20
N ARG A 5 -21.33 -51.55 22.28
CA ARG A 5 -20.21 -50.66 21.92
C ARG A 5 -19.89 -49.73 23.10
N PRO A 6 -18.61 -49.56 23.49
CA PRO A 6 -18.25 -48.49 24.39
C PRO A 6 -18.20 -47.16 23.61
N HIS A 7 -19.07 -46.22 23.99
CA HIS A 7 -18.90 -44.80 23.68
C HIS A 7 -17.83 -44.23 24.62
N GLY A 8 -16.60 -44.12 24.12
CA GLY A 8 -15.53 -43.31 24.71
C GLY A 8 -15.39 -42.01 23.93
N PRO A 9 -15.06 -40.88 24.59
CA PRO A 9 -15.28 -39.55 24.07
C PRO A 9 -14.37 -39.25 22.88
N ASP A 10 -14.96 -38.68 21.83
CA ASP A 10 -14.24 -37.97 20.79
C ASP A 10 -13.45 -36.85 21.48
N SER A 11 -12.18 -37.12 21.77
CA SER A 11 -11.24 -36.13 22.23
C SER A 11 -11.13 -35.10 21.12
N GLY A 12 -11.88 -34.01 21.29
CA GLY A 12 -11.80 -32.83 20.48
C GLY A 12 -10.34 -32.38 20.42
N VAL A 13 -9.68 -32.79 19.35
CA VAL A 13 -8.63 -31.98 18.75
C VAL A 13 -9.37 -30.77 18.18
N SER A 14 -9.74 -29.86 19.08
CA SER A 14 -9.86 -28.46 18.72
C SER A 14 -8.49 -28.10 18.19
N ALA A 15 -8.33 -28.20 16.87
CA ALA A 15 -7.36 -27.44 16.15
C ALA A 15 -7.68 -25.98 16.49
N VAL A 16 -7.12 -25.50 17.60
CA VAL A 16 -6.93 -24.08 17.84
C VAL A 16 -5.99 -23.67 16.72
N GLY A 17 -6.59 -23.37 15.56
CA GLY A 17 -5.91 -22.78 14.44
C GLY A 17 -5.22 -21.56 14.99
N ASN A 18 -3.89 -21.64 15.09
CA ASN A 18 -3.05 -20.57 15.55
C ASN A 18 -3.32 -19.41 14.60
N GLN A 19 -4.17 -18.47 15.01
CA GLN A 19 -4.40 -17.24 14.27
C GLN A 19 -3.02 -16.68 13.95
N PRO A 20 -2.69 -16.40 12.66
CA PRO A 20 -1.38 -15.86 12.33
C PRO A 20 -1.10 -14.68 13.25
N GLY A 21 0.00 -14.73 14.00
CA GLY A 21 0.28 -13.72 15.01
C GLY A 21 0.39 -12.33 14.35
N MET A 22 0.16 -11.26 15.11
CA MET A 22 0.25 -9.87 14.62
C MET A 22 1.51 -9.61 13.79
N ILE A 23 2.65 -10.20 14.17
CA ILE A 23 3.93 -10.09 13.44
C ILE A 23 3.84 -10.70 12.04
N ASP A 24 3.21 -11.86 11.87
CA ASP A 24 3.03 -12.50 10.56
C ASP A 24 2.15 -11.64 9.66
N SER A 25 1.06 -11.07 10.20
CA SER A 25 0.22 -10.12 9.47
C SER A 25 0.97 -8.86 9.04
N VAL A 26 1.84 -8.32 9.90
CA VAL A 26 2.68 -7.17 9.57
C VAL A 26 3.69 -7.51 8.48
N VAL A 27 4.41 -8.63 8.59
CA VAL A 27 5.42 -9.03 7.58
C VAL A 27 4.75 -9.31 6.23
N ARG A 28 3.66 -10.09 6.22
CA ARG A 28 2.91 -10.41 5.00
C ARG A 28 2.30 -9.16 4.37
N GLY A 29 1.68 -8.32 5.19
CA GLY A 29 1.09 -7.06 4.75
C GLY A 29 2.14 -6.13 4.17
N GLY A 30 3.27 -5.94 4.85
CA GLY A 30 4.37 -5.13 4.36
C GLY A 30 4.93 -5.64 3.03
N ALA A 31 5.13 -6.95 2.89
CA ALA A 31 5.60 -7.56 1.64
C ALA A 31 4.58 -7.37 0.50
N ALA A 32 3.28 -7.54 0.78
CA ALA A 32 2.21 -7.28 -0.18
C ALA A 32 2.16 -5.81 -0.62
N GLY A 33 2.38 -4.89 0.33
CA GLY A 33 2.51 -3.46 0.07
C GLY A 33 3.71 -3.14 -0.83
N ALA A 34 4.88 -3.72 -0.54
CA ALA A 34 6.09 -3.57 -1.35
C ALA A 34 5.92 -4.09 -2.78
N ALA A 35 5.25 -5.24 -2.94
CA ALA A 35 4.90 -5.78 -4.26
C ALA A 35 3.96 -4.84 -5.03
N GLY A 36 2.93 -4.31 -4.36
CA GLY A 36 2.07 -3.28 -4.94
C GLY A 36 2.86 -2.05 -5.39
N THR A 37 3.74 -1.51 -4.55
CA THR A 37 4.58 -0.35 -4.87
C THR A 37 5.48 -0.62 -6.08
N THR A 38 5.98 -1.84 -6.21
CA THR A 38 6.80 -2.26 -7.35
C THR A 38 6.00 -2.18 -8.65
N VAL A 39 4.76 -2.67 -8.64
CA VAL A 39 3.89 -2.62 -9.81
C VAL A 39 3.44 -1.19 -10.11
N LEU A 40 3.13 -0.38 -9.08
CA LEU A 40 2.85 1.05 -9.23
C LEU A 40 3.99 1.76 -9.96
N ASN A 41 5.23 1.57 -9.50
CA ASN A 41 6.41 2.15 -10.12
C ASN A 41 6.58 1.66 -11.57
N ALA A 42 6.35 0.37 -11.83
CA ALA A 42 6.43 -0.18 -13.18
C ALA A 42 5.42 0.47 -14.14
N VAL A 43 4.16 0.64 -13.71
CA VAL A 43 3.12 1.33 -14.50
C VAL A 43 3.49 2.79 -14.74
N THR A 44 3.96 3.49 -13.70
CA THR A 44 4.40 4.89 -13.81
C THR A 44 5.57 5.05 -14.77
N TYR A 45 6.59 4.18 -14.69
CA TYR A 45 7.73 4.23 -15.61
C TYR A 45 7.37 3.81 -17.03
N ALA A 46 6.47 2.85 -17.21
CA ALA A 46 5.94 2.52 -18.53
C ALA A 46 5.20 3.72 -19.16
N ASP A 47 4.39 4.42 -18.37
CA ASP A 47 3.71 5.64 -18.79
C ASP A 47 4.69 6.74 -19.22
N MET A 48 5.76 6.94 -18.46
CA MET A 48 6.85 7.86 -18.83
C MET A 48 7.56 7.43 -20.11
N ALA A 49 7.87 6.14 -20.27
CA ALA A 49 8.55 5.62 -21.44
C ALA A 49 7.70 5.75 -22.72
N VAL A 50 6.39 5.54 -22.62
CA VAL A 50 5.46 5.61 -23.77
C VAL A 50 5.10 7.05 -24.11
N ARG A 51 4.83 7.91 -23.12
CA ARG A 51 4.38 9.30 -23.35
C ARG A 51 5.51 10.33 -23.39
N GLY A 52 6.74 9.95 -23.00
CA GLY A 52 7.90 10.85 -22.95
C GLY A 52 7.80 11.98 -21.92
N ARG A 53 6.93 11.85 -20.91
CA ARG A 53 6.75 12.88 -19.88
C ARG A 53 7.86 12.81 -18.81
N PRO A 54 8.26 13.94 -18.21
CA PRO A 54 9.24 13.93 -17.12
C PRO A 54 8.69 13.24 -15.86
N SER A 55 9.59 12.82 -14.97
CA SER A 55 9.21 12.37 -13.63
C SER A 55 8.57 13.50 -12.83
N SER A 56 7.63 13.15 -11.96
CA SER A 56 6.97 14.14 -11.10
C SER A 56 7.93 14.67 -10.02
N ARG A 57 7.93 15.99 -9.81
CA ARG A 57 8.62 16.63 -8.68
C ARG A 57 7.75 16.78 -7.43
N ALA A 58 6.45 16.46 -7.52
CA ALA A 58 5.51 16.65 -6.42
C ALA A 58 5.93 15.94 -5.11
N PRO A 59 6.45 14.70 -5.11
CA PRO A 59 6.92 14.05 -3.88
C PRO A 59 8.10 14.79 -3.22
N ALA A 60 9.00 15.36 -4.02
CA ALA A 60 10.14 16.14 -3.54
C ALA A 60 9.67 17.47 -2.92
N GLU A 61 8.70 18.14 -3.53
CA GLU A 61 8.11 19.39 -3.01
C GLU A 61 7.33 19.15 -1.70
N VAL A 62 6.62 18.02 -1.58
CA VAL A 62 5.98 17.63 -0.31
C VAL A 62 7.04 17.37 0.76
N ALA A 63 8.09 16.60 0.45
CA ALA A 63 9.17 16.33 1.39
C ALA A 63 9.85 17.63 1.83
N GLU A 64 10.02 18.58 0.92
CA GLU A 64 10.58 19.90 1.21
C GLU A 64 9.70 20.70 2.16
N LYS A 65 8.39 20.81 1.87
CA LYS A 65 7.45 21.55 2.71
C LYS A 65 7.36 20.94 4.11
N ILE A 66 7.29 19.62 4.23
CA ILE A 66 7.30 18.94 5.53
C ILE A 66 8.61 19.20 6.29
N ALA A 67 9.76 19.13 5.61
CA ALA A 67 11.06 19.40 6.21
C ALA A 67 11.16 20.84 6.74
N GLN A 68 10.60 21.80 6.00
CA GLN A 68 10.52 23.20 6.43
C GLN A 68 9.58 23.37 7.63
N ASP A 69 8.37 22.82 7.56
CA ASP A 69 7.35 22.94 8.62
C ASP A 69 7.80 22.28 9.94
N THR A 70 8.59 21.22 9.86
CA THR A 70 9.15 20.52 11.04
C THR A 70 10.43 21.16 11.58
N GLY A 71 10.91 22.26 10.98
CA GLY A 71 12.13 22.94 11.40
C GLY A 71 13.43 22.19 11.06
N HIS A 72 13.37 21.20 10.19
CA HIS A 72 14.50 20.37 9.76
C HIS A 72 14.73 20.50 8.25
N PRO A 73 15.09 21.69 7.74
CA PRO A 73 15.29 21.90 6.31
C PRO A 73 16.35 20.94 5.78
N VAL A 74 16.08 20.35 4.60
CA VAL A 74 16.99 19.40 3.98
C VAL A 74 18.32 20.08 3.67
N ALA A 75 19.37 19.61 4.33
CA ALA A 75 20.71 20.17 4.19
C ALA A 75 21.28 19.95 2.77
N GLY A 76 22.20 20.83 2.36
CA GLY A 76 22.82 20.82 1.04
C GLY A 76 22.31 21.96 0.15
N ALA A 77 22.92 22.12 -1.02
CA ALA A 77 22.58 23.14 -2.02
C ALA A 77 22.60 22.55 -3.44
N GLY A 78 21.88 23.19 -4.37
CA GLY A 78 21.78 22.77 -5.77
C GLY A 78 21.36 21.30 -5.90
N GLU A 79 22.02 20.58 -6.81
CA GLU A 79 21.74 19.17 -7.09
C GLU A 79 21.79 18.25 -5.86
N THR A 80 22.65 18.55 -4.87
CA THR A 80 22.73 17.73 -3.65
C THR A 80 21.41 17.77 -2.88
N ARG A 81 20.78 18.93 -2.80
CA ARG A 81 19.49 19.11 -2.12
C ARG A 81 18.37 18.43 -2.89
N ASP A 82 18.35 18.60 -4.21
CA ASP A 82 17.34 18.01 -5.09
C ASP A 82 17.38 16.47 -5.04
N ASN A 83 18.58 15.88 -5.04
CA ASN A 83 18.76 14.44 -4.89
C ASN A 83 18.26 13.92 -3.54
N ARG A 84 18.48 14.67 -2.45
CA ARG A 84 17.97 14.31 -1.11
C ARG A 84 16.45 14.37 -1.06
N LEU A 85 15.85 15.43 -1.60
CA LEU A 85 14.40 15.57 -1.65
C LEU A 85 13.75 14.49 -2.51
N SER A 86 14.35 14.17 -3.66
CA SER A 86 13.92 13.06 -4.51
C SER A 86 13.98 11.72 -3.76
N GLY A 87 15.09 11.44 -3.06
CA GLY A 87 15.25 10.25 -2.24
C GLY A 87 14.23 10.16 -1.09
N LEU A 88 13.98 11.27 -0.39
CA LEU A 88 12.98 11.34 0.69
C LEU A 88 11.56 11.11 0.15
N GLY A 89 11.22 11.68 -1.00
CA GLY A 89 9.95 11.45 -1.68
C GLY A 89 9.77 9.98 -2.09
N ALA A 90 10.82 9.34 -2.61
CA ALA A 90 10.78 7.92 -2.95
C ALA A 90 10.61 7.02 -1.72
N LEU A 91 11.36 7.28 -0.65
CA LEU A 91 11.30 6.52 0.60
C LEU A 91 9.94 6.66 1.31
N SER A 92 9.37 7.87 1.32
CA SER A 92 8.04 8.08 1.90
C SER A 92 6.96 7.33 1.11
N GLY A 93 7.03 7.33 -0.22
CA GLY A 93 6.15 6.53 -1.08
C GLY A 93 6.25 5.03 -0.80
N ILE A 94 7.46 4.50 -0.64
CA ILE A 94 7.68 3.09 -0.25
C ILE A 94 7.08 2.81 1.13
N ALA A 95 7.31 3.69 2.11
CA ALA A 95 6.79 3.53 3.46
C ALA A 95 5.25 3.53 3.49
N VAL A 96 4.61 4.44 2.76
CA VAL A 96 3.14 4.47 2.59
C VAL A 96 2.65 3.18 1.95
N GLY A 97 3.30 2.72 0.87
CA GLY A 97 2.92 1.48 0.20
C GLY A 97 3.04 0.24 1.08
N CYS A 98 4.13 0.09 1.83
CA CYS A 98 4.28 -0.99 2.82
C CYS A 98 3.24 -0.88 3.95
N GLY A 99 3.07 0.32 4.50
CA GLY A 99 2.14 0.59 5.61
C GLY A 99 0.68 0.31 5.23
N MET A 100 0.27 0.64 4.01
CA MET A 100 -1.05 0.31 3.50
C MET A 100 -1.27 -1.20 3.40
N GLY A 101 -0.26 -1.95 2.93
CA GLY A 101 -0.32 -3.42 2.93
C GLY A 101 -0.42 -4.02 4.34
N VAL A 102 0.30 -3.47 5.31
CA VAL A 102 0.15 -3.82 6.75
C VAL A 102 -1.27 -3.55 7.22
N ALA A 103 -1.82 -2.37 6.95
CA ALA A 103 -3.16 -1.99 7.36
C ALA A 103 -4.21 -2.94 6.78
N VAL A 104 -4.12 -3.28 5.49
CA VAL A 104 -5.01 -4.25 4.81
C VAL A 104 -4.92 -5.63 5.46
N SER A 105 -3.72 -6.11 5.75
CA SER A 105 -3.49 -7.41 6.39
C SER A 105 -4.10 -7.47 7.80
N LEU A 106 -3.92 -6.42 8.60
CA LEU A 106 -4.51 -6.31 9.94
C LEU A 106 -6.04 -6.19 9.89
N MET A 107 -6.60 -5.42 8.96
CA MET A 107 -8.05 -5.30 8.78
C MET A 107 -8.68 -6.64 8.39
N ARG A 108 -8.02 -7.43 7.54
CA ARG A 108 -8.48 -8.80 7.21
C ARG A 108 -8.39 -9.74 8.40
N GLN A 109 -7.32 -9.66 9.19
CA GLN A 109 -7.20 -10.41 10.45
C GLN A 109 -8.34 -10.06 11.43
N ALA A 110 -8.75 -8.79 11.47
CA ALA A 110 -9.90 -8.33 12.25
C ALA A 110 -11.27 -8.73 11.68
N GLY A 111 -11.31 -9.47 10.57
CA GLY A 111 -12.53 -10.04 9.99
C GLY A 111 -13.13 -9.25 8.81
N LEU A 112 -12.54 -8.12 8.41
CA LEU A 112 -13.03 -7.35 7.27
C LEU A 112 -12.64 -8.04 5.96
N ARG A 113 -13.58 -8.78 5.35
CA ARG A 113 -13.36 -9.49 4.10
C ARG A 113 -14.21 -8.89 2.98
N MET A 114 -13.56 -8.54 1.88
CA MET A 114 -14.18 -8.08 0.65
C MET A 114 -13.80 -9.04 -0.49
N PRO A 115 -14.60 -9.13 -1.56
CA PRO A 115 -14.16 -9.78 -2.78
C PRO A 115 -12.91 -9.07 -3.31
N TRP A 116 -11.97 -9.85 -3.85
CA TRP A 116 -10.60 -9.40 -4.15
C TRP A 116 -10.53 -8.11 -5.00
N TRP A 117 -11.40 -7.99 -6.00
CA TRP A 117 -11.44 -6.83 -6.90
C TRP A 117 -11.87 -5.57 -6.16
N LEU A 118 -12.89 -5.67 -5.30
CA LEU A 118 -13.40 -4.54 -4.54
C LEU A 118 -12.41 -4.12 -3.46
N GLY A 119 -11.83 -5.10 -2.76
CA GLY A 119 -10.78 -4.86 -1.78
C GLY A 119 -9.57 -4.18 -2.40
N GLY A 120 -9.17 -4.59 -3.60
CA GLY A 120 -8.09 -3.97 -4.33
C GLY A 120 -8.39 -2.54 -4.77
N VAL A 121 -9.56 -2.27 -5.33
CA VAL A 121 -9.96 -0.89 -5.71
C VAL A 121 -10.00 0.03 -4.50
N VAL A 122 -10.58 -0.42 -3.38
CA VAL A 122 -10.62 0.36 -2.13
C VAL A 122 -9.21 0.60 -1.58
N THR A 123 -8.35 -0.43 -1.57
CA THR A 123 -6.95 -0.28 -1.16
C THR A 123 -6.21 0.74 -2.02
N GLY A 124 -6.41 0.69 -3.34
CA GLY A 124 -5.82 1.64 -4.28
C GLY A 124 -6.32 3.06 -4.06
N GLY A 125 -7.63 3.25 -3.91
CA GLY A 125 -8.22 4.56 -3.62
C GLY A 125 -7.77 5.14 -2.28
N LEU A 126 -7.59 4.32 -1.25
CA LEU A 126 -7.04 4.75 0.04
C LEU A 126 -5.57 5.13 -0.08
N ALA A 127 -4.77 4.39 -0.84
CA ALA A 127 -3.37 4.73 -1.10
C ALA A 127 -3.25 6.06 -1.85
N MET A 128 -4.05 6.25 -2.90
CA MET A 128 -4.15 7.48 -3.68
C MET A 128 -4.54 8.67 -2.78
N ALA A 129 -5.56 8.50 -1.95
CA ALA A 129 -5.95 9.53 -0.99
C ALA A 129 -4.84 9.84 0.03
N ALA A 130 -4.10 8.83 0.48
CA ALA A 130 -2.99 8.99 1.42
C ALA A 130 -1.82 9.80 0.84
N THR A 131 -1.61 9.75 -0.48
CA THR A 131 -0.59 10.56 -1.18
C THR A 131 -1.12 11.93 -1.59
N ASP A 132 -2.36 12.01 -2.06
CA ASP A 132 -2.93 13.23 -2.64
C ASP A 132 -3.40 14.24 -1.60
N LEU A 133 -3.93 13.78 -0.46
CA LEU A 133 -4.42 14.68 0.58
C LEU A 133 -3.28 15.55 1.17
N PRO A 134 -2.09 15.02 1.49
CA PRO A 134 -0.94 15.84 1.86
C PRO A 134 -0.54 16.81 0.75
N MET A 135 -0.47 16.37 -0.51
CA MET A 135 -0.15 17.24 -1.65
C MET A 135 -1.12 18.41 -1.79
N ALA A 136 -2.42 18.13 -1.63
CA ALA A 136 -3.49 19.12 -1.68
C ALA A 136 -3.43 20.12 -0.52
N ARG A 137 -3.23 19.63 0.71
CA ARG A 137 -3.13 20.50 1.89
C ARG A 137 -1.90 21.40 1.87
N LEU A 138 -0.80 20.89 1.34
CA LEU A 138 0.44 21.65 1.20
C LEU A 138 0.42 22.57 -0.03
N GLY A 139 -0.61 22.53 -0.87
CA GLY A 139 -0.70 23.34 -2.09
C GLY A 139 0.36 22.98 -3.12
N VAL A 140 0.77 21.71 -3.17
CA VAL A 140 1.68 21.15 -4.20
C VAL A 140 0.89 20.72 -5.44
N SER A 141 -0.33 20.22 -5.24
CA SER A 141 -1.24 19.77 -6.30
C SER A 141 -2.69 20.03 -5.87
N ASP A 142 -3.64 20.12 -6.81
CA ASP A 142 -5.07 20.17 -6.48
C ASP A 142 -5.85 19.20 -7.39
N PRO A 143 -6.32 18.05 -6.87
CA PRO A 143 -7.09 17.06 -7.63
C PRO A 143 -8.34 17.62 -8.31
N ARG A 144 -8.87 18.76 -7.81
CA ARG A 144 -10.05 19.43 -8.39
C ARG A 144 -9.74 20.17 -9.69
N THR A 145 -8.47 20.45 -9.95
CA THR A 145 -8.01 21.18 -11.14
C THR A 145 -7.33 20.27 -12.17
N TRP A 146 -7.18 18.98 -11.86
CA TRP A 146 -6.55 18.00 -12.73
C TRP A 146 -7.31 17.81 -14.04
N SER A 147 -6.55 17.68 -15.12
CA SER A 147 -7.14 17.23 -16.38
C SER A 147 -7.55 15.77 -16.28
N ALA A 148 -8.42 15.31 -17.19
CA ALA A 148 -8.79 13.89 -17.27
C ALA A 148 -7.55 12.98 -17.47
N LYS A 149 -6.51 13.47 -18.14
CA LYS A 149 -5.26 12.72 -18.35
C LYS A 149 -4.47 12.57 -17.05
N ASP A 150 -4.43 13.61 -16.22
CA ASP A 150 -3.73 13.58 -14.94
C ASP A 150 -4.43 12.61 -13.98
N TRP A 151 -5.76 12.67 -13.92
CA TRP A 151 -6.58 11.69 -13.19
C TRP A 151 -6.30 10.25 -13.63
N VAL A 152 -6.27 9.98 -14.93
CA VAL A 152 -6.00 8.64 -15.45
C VAL A 152 -4.58 8.17 -15.12
N SER A 153 -3.59 9.06 -15.28
CA SER A 153 -2.19 8.77 -14.95
C SER A 153 -1.96 8.54 -13.46
N ASP A 154 -2.88 8.97 -12.60
CA ASP A 154 -2.79 8.75 -11.15
C ASP A 154 -3.65 7.57 -10.67
N VAL A 155 -4.91 7.48 -11.11
CA VAL A 155 -5.84 6.42 -10.70
C VAL A 155 -5.36 5.05 -11.17
N ILE A 156 -4.86 4.92 -12.40
CA ILE A 156 -4.48 3.60 -12.95
C ILE A 156 -3.37 2.95 -12.10
N PRO A 157 -2.21 3.59 -11.88
CA PRO A 157 -1.17 3.01 -11.03
C PRO A 157 -1.67 2.63 -9.63
N HIS A 158 -2.52 3.46 -9.00
CA HIS A 158 -3.07 3.21 -7.67
C HIS A 158 -4.06 2.04 -7.64
N VAL A 159 -4.92 1.89 -8.65
CA VAL A 159 -5.83 0.74 -8.75
C VAL A 159 -5.04 -0.54 -8.90
N VAL A 160 -4.04 -0.60 -9.79
CA VAL A 160 -3.26 -1.83 -9.95
C VAL A 160 -2.35 -2.12 -8.74
N TYR A 161 -1.83 -1.09 -8.08
CA TYR A 161 -1.23 -1.21 -6.74
C TYR A 161 -2.17 -1.93 -5.78
N GLY A 162 -3.40 -1.43 -5.64
CA GLY A 162 -4.37 -1.95 -4.69
C GLY A 162 -4.79 -3.38 -5.01
N LEU A 163 -5.02 -3.71 -6.29
CA LEU A 163 -5.33 -5.07 -6.74
C LEU A 163 -4.22 -6.07 -6.38
N VAL A 164 -2.95 -5.70 -6.59
CA VAL A 164 -1.79 -6.55 -6.27
C VAL A 164 -1.63 -6.71 -4.76
N THR A 165 -1.66 -5.61 -4.01
CA THR A 165 -1.51 -5.64 -2.55
C THR A 165 -2.62 -6.44 -1.90
N TYR A 166 -3.88 -6.15 -2.21
CA TYR A 166 -5.01 -6.88 -1.65
C TYR A 166 -4.99 -8.36 -2.08
N GLY A 167 -4.71 -8.62 -3.36
CA GLY A 167 -4.60 -9.97 -3.91
C GLY A 167 -3.58 -10.82 -3.16
N ILE A 168 -2.36 -10.32 -2.92
CA ILE A 168 -1.32 -11.04 -2.19
C ILE A 168 -1.72 -11.31 -0.73
N VAL A 169 -2.30 -10.33 -0.05
CA VAL A 169 -2.81 -10.55 1.32
C VAL A 169 -3.86 -11.67 1.30
N THR A 170 -4.82 -11.63 0.38
CA THR A 170 -5.88 -12.67 0.31
C THR A 170 -5.36 -14.04 -0.07
N ALA A 171 -4.40 -14.14 -1.00
CA ALA A 171 -3.82 -15.41 -1.43
C ALA A 171 -3.03 -16.10 -0.31
N SER A 172 -2.49 -15.31 0.62
CA SER A 172 -1.71 -15.80 1.76
C SER A 172 -2.59 -16.38 2.87
N ASP A 173 -3.85 -15.94 2.97
CA ASP A 173 -4.86 -16.50 3.90
C ASP A 173 -5.27 -17.94 3.52
N HIS A 174 -5.20 -18.29 2.24
CA HIS A 174 -5.63 -19.61 1.74
C HIS A 174 -4.59 -20.73 1.97
N ARG A 175 -3.40 -20.38 2.47
CA ARG A 175 -2.27 -21.32 2.62
C ARG A 175 -1.97 -21.70 4.07
N THR A 176 -2.82 -21.28 5.01
CA THR A 176 -2.78 -21.60 6.45
C THR A 176 -4.06 -22.30 6.86
#